data_AF-A0AAU3SKB2-F1
#
_entry.id   AF-A0AAU3SKB2-F1
#
_cell.length_a   1.000
_cell.length_b   1.000
_cell.length_c   1.000
_cell.angle_alpha   90.00
_cell.angle_beta   90.00
_cell.angle_gamma   90.00
#
_symmetry.space_group_name_H-M   'P 1'
#
loop_
_entity.id
_entity.type
_entity.pdbx_description
1 polymer ?
#
loop_
_entity_poly.entity_id
_entity_poly.type
_entity_poly.pdbx_seq_one_letter_code
_entity_poly.pdbx_strand_id
1 'polypeptide(L)'
;MDVKGVQGGIGFDGDWIVITKRAVGQQPREFRLKAADVTGIRFKPATRLFHGYVQFLLPGSAPAVEADGSLAGGRPPQSDPHSLSVPRRSNDAVAKLVAAVEQARGA
;
A
#
# COMPACT_ATOMS: atom_id res chain seq x y z
N MET A 1 14.20 -1.18 1.28
CA MET A 1 13.61 0.14 1.60
C MET A 1 12.33 -0.06 2.38
N ASP A 2 12.04 0.84 3.32
CA ASP A 2 10.95 0.65 4.28
C ASP A 2 10.07 1.89 4.40
N VAL A 3 8.75 1.68 4.34
CA VAL A 3 7.73 2.73 4.41
C VAL A 3 6.81 2.48 5.59
N LYS A 4 6.66 3.46 6.48
CA LYS A 4 5.77 3.38 7.64
C LYS A 4 4.35 3.83 7.28
N GLY A 5 3.37 2.97 7.53
CA GLY A 5 1.93 3.27 7.42
C GLY A 5 1.29 3.65 8.76
N VAL A 6 -0.03 3.81 8.74
CA VAL A 6 -0.84 4.19 9.93
C VAL A 6 -1.00 3.01 10.90
N GLN A 7 -1.07 1.78 10.38
CA GLN A 7 -1.26 0.53 11.13
C GLN A 7 -0.52 -0.62 10.45
N GLY A 8 0.73 -0.35 10.07
CA GLY A 8 1.50 -1.27 9.25
C GLY A 8 2.71 -0.63 8.60
N GLY A 9 3.32 -1.36 7.69
CA GLY A 9 4.46 -0.91 6.90
C GLY A 9 4.61 -1.69 5.61
N ILE A 10 5.44 -1.19 4.71
CA ILE A 10 5.87 -1.88 3.50
C ILE A 10 7.38 -1.95 3.50
N GLY A 11 7.92 -3.16 3.39
CA GLY A 11 9.31 -3.41 3.02
C GLY A 11 9.41 -3.74 1.54
N PHE A 12 10.46 -3.29 0.87
CA PHE A 12 10.78 -3.64 -0.51
C PHE A 12 12.28 -3.83 -0.68
N ASP A 13 12.74 -5.00 -1.13
CA ASP A 13 14.16 -5.34 -1.27
C ASP A 13 14.70 -5.28 -2.70
N GLY A 14 13.84 -5.04 -3.70
CA GLY A 14 14.17 -5.08 -5.12
C GLY A 14 13.33 -6.10 -5.88
N ASP A 15 12.97 -7.21 -5.22
CA ASP A 15 12.20 -8.29 -5.82
C ASP A 15 10.85 -8.50 -5.10
N TRP A 16 10.85 -8.37 -3.77
CA TRP A 16 9.72 -8.67 -2.91
C TRP A 16 9.19 -7.45 -2.20
N ILE A 17 7.87 -7.28 -2.26
CA ILE A 17 7.10 -6.32 -1.49
C ILE A 17 6.49 -7.07 -0.31
N VAL A 18 6.84 -6.65 0.90
CA VAL A 18 6.30 -7.21 2.15
C VAL A 18 5.42 -6.16 2.81
N ILE A 19 4.12 -6.42 2.86
CA ILE A 19 3.13 -5.56 3.51
C ILE A 19 2.81 -6.15 4.88
N THR A 20 3.16 -5.42 5.94
CA THR A 20 2.77 -5.80 7.30
C THR A 20 1.56 -4.97 7.71
N LYS A 21 0.49 -5.62 8.14
CA LYS A 21 -0.71 -4.98 8.71
C LYS A 21 -0.88 -5.36 10.16
N ARG A 22 -1.16 -4.37 11.01
CA ARG A 22 -1.42 -4.56 12.44
C ARG A 22 -2.77 -3.94 12.78
N ALA A 23 -3.80 -4.77 12.92
CA ALA A 23 -5.07 -4.32 13.46
C ALA A 23 -4.99 -4.26 15.00
N VAL A 24 -5.71 -3.31 15.60
CA VAL A 24 -5.78 -3.17 17.06
C VAL A 24 -6.31 -4.46 17.69
N GLY A 25 -5.58 -5.02 18.65
CA GLY A 25 -5.96 -6.26 19.35
C GLY A 25 -5.75 -7.54 18.53
N GLN A 26 -5.06 -7.49 17.38
CA GLN A 26 -4.77 -8.65 16.54
C GLN A 26 -3.26 -8.80 16.32
N GLN A 27 -2.82 -10.04 16.06
CA GLN A 27 -1.44 -10.28 15.64
C GLN A 27 -1.15 -9.63 14.28
N PRO A 28 0.08 -9.12 14.06
CA PRO A 28 0.48 -8.61 12.76
C PRO A 28 0.31 -9.69 11.68
N ARG A 29 -0.23 -9.29 10.53
CA ARG A 29 -0.34 -10.14 9.34
C ARG A 29 0.64 -9.63 8.29
N GLU A 30 1.39 -10.53 7.69
CA GLU A 30 2.31 -10.24 6.59
C GLU A 30 1.74 -10.76 5.28
N PHE A 31 1.84 -9.94 4.24
CA PHE A 31 1.49 -10.30 2.87
C PHE A 31 2.71 -10.05 2.00
N ARG A 32 3.10 -11.05 1.22
CA ARG A 32 4.29 -11.00 0.37
C ARG A 32 3.88 -11.07 -1.08
N LEU A 33 4.39 -10.15 -1.88
CA LEU A 33 4.11 -10.01 -3.30
C LEU A 33 5.44 -9.91 -4.04
N LYS A 34 5.57 -10.53 -5.22
CA LYS A 34 6.69 -10.21 -6.10
C LYS A 34 6.39 -8.92 -6.84
N ALA A 35 7.37 -8.05 -6.99
CA ALA A 35 7.24 -6.85 -7.80
C ALA A 35 6.92 -7.18 -9.26
N ALA A 36 7.48 -8.26 -9.80
CA ALA A 36 7.19 -8.76 -11.14
C ALA A 36 5.71 -9.18 -11.35
N ASP A 37 5.03 -9.61 -10.28
CA ASP A 37 3.62 -10.00 -10.33
C ASP A 37 2.68 -8.80 -10.21
N VAL A 38 3.19 -7.60 -9.92
CA VAL A 38 2.35 -6.40 -9.85
C VAL A 38 1.96 -5.98 -11.25
N THR A 39 0.67 -5.83 -11.54
CA THR A 39 0.16 -5.37 -12.85
C THR A 39 -0.09 -3.87 -12.89
N GLY A 40 -0.21 -3.24 -11.74
CA GLY A 40 -0.35 -1.79 -11.62
C GLY A 40 -0.32 -1.34 -10.17
N ILE A 41 -0.09 -0.05 -9.97
CA ILE A 41 -0.03 0.56 -8.64
C ILE A 41 -0.98 1.74 -8.57
N ARG A 42 -1.85 1.76 -7.56
CA ARG A 42 -2.68 2.93 -7.24
C ARG A 42 -2.08 3.64 -6.03
N PHE A 43 -1.73 4.91 -6.21
CA PHE A 43 -1.21 5.74 -5.14
C PHE A 43 -2.05 7.01 -5.02
N LYS A 44 -2.60 7.23 -3.81
CA LYS A 44 -3.28 8.46 -3.43
C LYS A 44 -2.50 9.09 -2.27
N PRO A 45 -1.87 10.26 -2.47
CA PRO A 45 -1.09 10.90 -1.41
C PRO A 45 -1.99 11.33 -0.25
N ALA A 46 -1.47 11.24 0.96
CA ALA A 46 -2.17 11.71 2.15
C ALA A 46 -2.14 13.25 2.22
N THR A 47 -3.22 13.85 2.73
CA THR A 47 -3.34 15.29 2.96
C THR A 47 -3.18 15.61 4.45
N ARG A 48 -3.36 16.88 4.83
CA ARG A 48 -3.38 17.25 6.25
C ARG A 48 -4.59 16.67 6.99
N LEU A 49 -5.70 16.47 6.30
CA LEU A 49 -6.97 16.04 6.89
C LEU A 49 -7.26 14.55 6.69
N PHE A 50 -6.72 13.95 5.62
CA PHE A 50 -7.02 12.57 5.26
C PHE A 50 -5.75 11.75 5.03
N HIS A 51 -5.77 10.50 5.48
CA HIS A 51 -4.74 9.54 5.11
C HIS A 51 -4.87 9.15 3.64
N GLY A 52 -3.71 8.91 3.03
CA GLY A 52 -3.61 8.40 1.68
C GLY A 52 -3.54 6.88 1.70
N TYR A 53 -3.30 6.30 0.53
CA TYR A 53 -3.04 4.88 0.42
C TYR A 53 -2.11 4.57 -0.75
N VAL A 54 -1.48 3.40 -0.66
CA VAL A 54 -0.89 2.70 -1.80
C VAL A 54 -1.54 1.34 -1.92
N GLN A 55 -1.82 0.90 -3.13
CA GLN A 55 -2.39 -0.41 -3.45
C GLN A 55 -1.65 -1.01 -4.64
N PHE A 56 -1.22 -2.26 -4.48
CA PHE A 56 -0.63 -3.07 -5.54
C PHE A 56 -1.72 -3.92 -6.17
N LEU A 57 -1.83 -3.87 -7.50
CA LEU A 57 -2.76 -4.68 -8.27
C LEU A 57 -2.02 -5.91 -8.78
N LEU A 58 -2.69 -7.06 -8.73
CA LEU A 58 -2.18 -8.35 -9.22
C LEU A 58 -3.05 -8.84 -10.40
N PRO A 59 -2.57 -9.80 -11.21
CA PRO A 59 -3.36 -10.37 -12.30
C PRO A 59 -4.66 -10.96 -11.76
N GLY A 60 -5.79 -10.62 -12.40
CA GLY A 60 -7.11 -11.10 -11.98
C GLY A 60 -7.66 -10.47 -10.70
N SER A 61 -6.96 -9.54 -10.05
CA SER A 61 -7.45 -8.82 -8.88
C SER A 61 -8.13 -7.51 -9.32
N ALA A 62 -9.41 -7.35 -8.97
CA ALA A 62 -10.09 -6.07 -9.13
C ALA A 62 -9.52 -5.07 -8.11
N PRO A 63 -9.28 -3.80 -8.49
CA PRO A 63 -8.89 -2.76 -7.53
C PRO A 63 -9.90 -2.71 -6.39
N ALA A 64 -9.43 -2.77 -5.15
CA ALA A 64 -10.35 -2.60 -4.02
C ALA A 64 -11.07 -1.26 -4.16
N VAL A 65 -12.40 -1.32 -4.11
CA VAL A 65 -13.25 -0.14 -4.24
C VAL A 65 -12.94 0.81 -3.08
N GLU A 66 -12.72 2.08 -3.41
CA GLU A 66 -12.58 3.12 -2.39
C GLU A 66 -13.87 3.17 -1.59
N ALA A 67 -13.79 3.02 -0.26
CA ALA A 67 -14.99 3.17 0.55
C ALA A 67 -15.43 4.65 0.53
N ASP A 68 -16.54 4.93 -0.14
CA ASP A 68 -17.13 6.29 -0.30
C ASP A 68 -17.78 6.83 0.98
N GLY A 69 -17.67 6.12 2.11
CA GLY A 69 -18.12 6.62 3.40
C GLY A 69 -17.29 7.82 3.87
N SER A 70 -17.97 8.91 4.26
CA SER A 70 -17.42 10.23 4.65
C SER A 70 -16.26 10.20 5.68
N LEU A 71 -16.10 9.12 6.43
CA LEU A 71 -15.03 8.93 7.43
C LEU A 71 -13.82 8.14 6.91
N ALA A 72 -13.96 7.41 5.79
CA ALA A 72 -12.89 6.59 5.22
C ALA A 72 -12.02 7.38 4.23
N GLY A 73 -12.52 8.46 3.62
CA GLY A 73 -11.76 9.34 2.73
C GLY A 73 -11.35 8.69 1.40
N GLY A 74 -12.09 7.68 0.94
CA GLY A 74 -11.78 6.92 -0.27
C GLY A 74 -10.49 6.12 -0.14
N ARG A 75 -10.40 5.30 0.91
CA ARG A 75 -9.29 4.34 1.12
C ARG A 75 -9.78 2.91 0.87
N PRO A 76 -8.92 2.02 0.37
CA PRO A 76 -9.17 0.58 0.42
C PRO A 76 -9.47 0.11 1.85
N PRO A 77 -10.31 -0.92 2.01
CA PRO A 77 -10.60 -1.48 3.33
C PRO A 77 -9.34 -2.05 3.97
N GLN A 78 -9.23 -1.97 5.30
CA GLN A 78 -8.06 -2.49 6.02
C GLN A 78 -7.84 -3.99 5.79
N SER A 79 -8.90 -4.74 5.48
CA SER A 79 -8.85 -6.16 5.12
C SER A 79 -8.18 -6.45 3.78
N ASP A 80 -8.04 -5.47 2.88
CA ASP A 80 -7.43 -5.68 1.56
C ASP A 80 -5.93 -5.99 1.69
N PRO A 81 -5.46 -7.21 1.40
CA PRO A 81 -4.08 -7.62 1.71
C PRO A 81 -3.02 -6.82 0.94
N HIS A 82 -3.38 -6.22 -0.19
CA HIS A 82 -2.44 -5.61 -1.13
C HIS A 82 -2.40 -4.07 -1.06
N SER A 83 -2.94 -3.48 0.01
CA SER A 83 -2.90 -2.03 0.22
C SER A 83 -2.45 -1.63 1.62
N LEU A 84 -1.97 -0.40 1.75
CA LEU A 84 -1.63 0.19 3.04
C LEU A 84 -2.07 1.65 3.11
N SER A 85 -2.73 2.02 4.22
CA SER A 85 -2.98 3.42 4.57
C SER A 85 -1.70 4.13 4.99
N VAL A 86 -1.44 5.29 4.39
CA VAL A 86 -0.20 6.04 4.60
C VAL A 86 -0.47 7.41 5.23
N PRO A 87 0.30 7.82 6.25
CA PRO A 87 0.22 9.17 6.80
C PRO A 87 0.97 10.17 5.90
N ARG A 88 0.62 11.45 5.98
CA ARG A 88 1.25 12.54 5.18
C ARG A 88 2.77 12.54 5.22
N ARG A 89 3.37 12.27 6.38
CA ARG A 89 4.84 12.20 6.55
C ARG A 89 5.52 11.13 5.69
N SER A 90 4.76 10.14 5.22
CA SER A 90 5.28 9.02 4.43
C SER A 90 5.07 9.21 2.92
N ASN A 91 4.43 10.30 2.45
CA ASN A 91 4.12 10.49 1.03
C ASN A 91 5.36 10.36 0.13
N ASP A 92 6.47 11.02 0.48
CA ASP A 92 7.68 11.01 -0.34
C ASP A 92 8.33 9.61 -0.36
N ALA A 93 8.27 8.90 0.77
CA ALA A 93 8.77 7.53 0.87
C ALA A 93 7.92 6.57 0.03
N VAL A 94 6.60 6.75 0.02
CA VAL A 94 5.68 5.96 -0.81
C VAL A 94 5.89 6.28 -2.29
N ALA A 95 6.08 7.53 -2.68
CA ALA A 95 6.36 7.90 -4.06
C ALA A 95 7.65 7.25 -4.59
N LYS A 96 8.71 7.23 -3.76
CA LYS A 96 9.96 6.50 -4.07
C LYS A 96 9.76 4.99 -4.18
N LEU A 97 8.98 4.41 -3.27
CA LEU A 97 8.62 3.00 -3.30
C LEU A 97 7.87 2.65 -4.59
N VAL A 98 6.86 3.43 -4.96
CA VAL A 98 6.08 3.25 -6.19
C VAL A 98 7.00 3.28 -7.41
N ALA A 99 7.88 4.28 -7.51
CA ALA A 99 8.84 4.38 -8.61
C ALA A 99 9.79 3.17 -8.67
N ALA A 100 10.27 2.69 -7.52
CA ALA A 100 11.17 1.53 -7.46
C ALA A 100 10.46 0.22 -7.84
N VAL A 101 9.21 0.04 -7.44
CA VAL A 101 8.40 -1.13 -7.84
C VAL A 101 8.06 -1.08 -9.33
N GLU A 102 7.72 0.09 -9.87
CA GLU A 102 7.48 0.23 -11.32
C GLU A 102 8.74 -0.09 -12.15
N GLN A 103 9.92 0.32 -11.66
CA GLN A 103 11.19 -0.07 -12.28
C GLN A 103 11.41 -1.57 -12.24
N ALA A 104 11.20 -2.22 -11.09
CA ALA A 104 11.36 -3.66 -10.94
C ALA A 104 10.32 -4.49 -11.73
N ARG A 105 9.13 -3.93 -11.96
CA ARG A 105 8.08 -4.54 -12.80
C ARG A 105 8.42 -4.48 -14.29
N GLY A 106 9.12 -3.44 -14.73
CA GLY A 106 9.48 -3.21 -16.13
C GLY A 106 10.84 -3.80 -16.54
N ALA A 107 11.59 -4.37 -15.61
CA ALA A 107 12.87 -5.04 -15.83
C ALA A 107 12.65 -6.52 -16.20
#